data_AF-A0A354HRI0-F1
#
_entry.id   AF-A0A354HRI0-F1
#
_cell.length_a   1.000
_cell.length_b   1.000
_cell.length_c   1.000
_cell.angle_alpha   90.00
_cell.angle_beta   90.00
_cell.angle_gamma   90.00
#
_symmetry.space_group_name_H-M   'P 1'
#
loop_
_entity.id
_entity.type
_entity.pdbx_description
1 polymer ?
#
loop_
_entity_poly.entity_id
_entity_poly.type
_entity_poly.pdbx_seq_one_letter_code
_entity_poly.pdbx_strand_id
1 'polypeptide(L)'
;MDRWPGITNSIAVTENKGINTGSWNIRKGHVVQEKKGNWYFEGHPLVCYHFSGFELISEGEAELCNRKTLPAHAEKIYTAYLRAIEKVIRQIKAVDAGSIPRMLRDREPLQLRNYRRLRE
;
A
#
# COMPACT_ATOMS: atom_id res chain seq x y z
N MET A 1 -6.29 4.77 20.76
CA MET A 1 -6.28 6.00 19.93
C MET A 1 -7.57 6.78 20.10
N ASP A 2 -8.72 6.09 20.16
CA ASP A 2 -10.06 6.68 20.18
C ASP A 2 -10.38 7.62 21.36
N ARG A 3 -9.62 7.53 22.46
CA ARG A 3 -9.80 8.41 23.62
C ARG A 3 -9.11 9.77 23.49
N TRP A 4 -8.19 9.93 22.53
CA TRP A 4 -7.35 11.12 22.40
C TRP A 4 -8.12 12.43 22.15
N PRO A 5 -9.19 12.45 21.33
CA PRO A 5 -10.02 13.65 21.18
C PRO A 5 -10.69 14.10 22.49
N GLY A 6 -10.89 13.18 23.45
CA GLY A 6 -11.44 13.50 24.77
C GLY A 6 -10.42 14.10 25.74
N ILE A 7 -9.13 14.12 25.40
CA ILE A 7 -8.03 14.65 26.24
C ILE A 7 -7.68 16.09 25.85
N THR A 8 -7.80 16.43 24.57
CA THR A 8 -7.51 17.78 24.05
C THR A 8 -8.34 18.08 22.81
N ASN A 9 -8.73 19.35 22.66
CA ASN A 9 -9.47 19.84 21.49
C ASN A 9 -8.57 19.99 20.24
N SER A 10 -7.26 19.80 20.35
CA SER A 10 -6.32 19.87 19.22
C SER A 10 -6.27 18.60 18.38
N ILE A 11 -7.02 17.55 18.76
CA ILE A 11 -7.02 16.24 18.09
C ILE A 11 -8.46 15.86 17.76
N ALA A 12 -8.72 15.48 16.52
CA ALA A 12 -10.03 15.03 16.07
C ALA A 12 -9.92 13.70 15.32
N VAL A 13 -11.00 12.92 15.33
CA VAL A 13 -11.15 11.76 14.44
C VAL A 13 -11.68 12.27 13.10
N THR A 14 -10.99 11.96 12.02
CA THR A 14 -11.44 12.31 10.68
C THR A 14 -12.68 11.50 10.30
N GLU A 15 -13.68 12.16 9.71
CA GLU A 15 -14.84 11.51 9.09
C GLU A 15 -14.54 11.06 7.65
N ASN A 16 -13.41 11.48 7.07
CA ASN A 16 -13.00 11.06 5.73
C ASN A 16 -12.48 9.62 5.74
N LYS A 17 -13.32 8.69 5.27
CA LYS A 17 -13.01 7.26 5.17
C LYS A 17 -11.92 6.92 4.16
N GLY A 18 -11.53 7.85 3.29
CA GLY A 18 -10.41 7.72 2.37
C GLY A 18 -9.04 7.91 3.03
N ILE A 19 -8.99 8.21 4.33
CA ILE A 19 -7.76 8.32 5.12
C ILE A 19 -7.56 7.04 5.94
N ASN A 20 -6.39 6.41 5.81
CA ASN A 20 -5.97 5.24 6.57
C ASN A 20 -6.89 4.01 6.44
N THR A 21 -7.60 3.90 5.31
CA THR A 21 -8.29 2.67 4.93
C THR A 21 -7.31 1.63 4.40
N GLY A 22 -7.61 0.34 4.54
CA GLY A 22 -6.71 -0.74 4.13
C GLY A 22 -7.42 -2.01 3.69
N SER A 23 -6.63 -3.05 3.47
CA SER A 23 -7.12 -4.33 2.92
C SER A 23 -8.19 -4.99 3.79
N TRP A 24 -8.17 -4.74 5.10
CA TRP A 24 -9.19 -5.24 6.02
C TRP A 24 -10.56 -4.56 5.83
N ASN A 25 -10.62 -3.32 5.36
CA ASN A 25 -11.89 -2.65 5.09
C ASN A 25 -12.56 -3.23 3.85
N ILE A 26 -11.80 -3.45 2.78
CA ILE A 26 -12.34 -4.02 1.53
C ILE A 26 -12.95 -5.40 1.79
N ARG A 27 -12.31 -6.22 2.62
CA ARG A 27 -12.85 -7.53 3.04
C ARG A 27 -14.19 -7.42 3.78
N LYS A 28 -14.45 -6.32 4.49
CA LYS A 28 -15.73 -6.06 5.17
C LYS A 28 -16.83 -5.62 4.20
N GLY A 29 -16.58 -5.64 2.89
CA GLY A 29 -17.55 -5.26 1.87
C GLY A 29 -17.56 -3.76 1.54
N HIS A 30 -16.58 -3.01 2.06
CA HIS A 30 -16.50 -1.59 1.74
C HIS A 30 -16.15 -1.34 0.28
N VAL A 31 -16.77 -0.31 -0.30
CA VAL A 31 -16.72 -0.03 -1.73
C VAL A 31 -15.48 0.79 -2.08
N VAL A 32 -14.74 0.29 -3.07
CA VAL A 32 -13.64 1.00 -3.71
C VAL A 32 -13.98 1.23 -5.18
N GLN A 33 -13.84 2.46 -5.64
CA GLN A 33 -14.17 2.86 -7.01
C GLN A 33 -13.07 3.71 -7.63
N GLU A 34 -12.81 3.48 -8.92
CA GLU A 34 -11.99 4.36 -9.74
C GLU A 34 -12.91 5.28 -10.55
N LYS A 35 -12.69 6.59 -10.50
CA LYS A 35 -13.41 7.58 -11.31
C LYS A 35 -12.41 8.55 -11.94
N LYS A 36 -12.29 8.51 -13.27
CA LYS A 36 -11.37 9.37 -14.05
C LYS A 36 -9.92 9.34 -13.50
N GLY A 37 -9.41 8.14 -13.19
CA GLY A 37 -8.06 7.93 -12.64
C GLY A 37 -7.89 8.26 -11.16
N ASN A 38 -8.95 8.70 -10.47
CA ASN A 38 -8.92 8.96 -9.03
C ASN A 38 -9.62 7.83 -8.26
N TRP A 39 -9.05 7.44 -7.13
CA TRP A 39 -9.59 6.39 -6.28
C TRP A 39 -10.50 6.96 -5.20
N TYR A 40 -11.60 6.27 -4.94
CA TYR A 40 -12.58 6.63 -3.92
C TYR A 40 -12.86 5.42 -3.03
N PHE A 41 -12.99 5.67 -1.74
CA PHE A 41 -13.34 4.70 -0.71
C PHE A 41 -14.64 5.15 -0.04
N GLU A 42 -15.70 4.36 -0.16
CA GLU A 42 -17.02 4.72 0.39
C GLU A 42 -17.50 6.12 -0.06
N GLY A 43 -17.20 6.50 -1.31
CA GLY A 43 -17.52 7.82 -1.87
C GLY A 43 -16.55 8.95 -1.50
N HIS A 44 -15.61 8.74 -0.57
CA HIS A 44 -14.58 9.73 -0.23
C HIS A 44 -13.34 9.57 -1.10
N PRO A 45 -12.66 10.66 -1.52
CA PRO A 45 -11.36 10.55 -2.19
C PRO A 45 -10.36 9.76 -1.34
N LEU A 46 -9.70 8.78 -1.93
CA LEU A 46 -8.64 8.03 -1.27
C LEU A 46 -7.40 8.90 -1.15
N VAL A 47 -7.01 9.24 0.08
CA VAL A 47 -5.86 10.09 0.39
C VAL A 47 -4.64 9.25 0.71
N CYS A 48 -4.79 8.30 1.64
CA CYS A 48 -3.74 7.35 1.99
C CYS A 48 -4.34 5.98 2.27
N TYR A 49 -3.69 4.97 1.70
CA TYR A 49 -4.09 3.58 1.82
C TYR A 49 -3.06 2.83 2.65
N HIS A 50 -3.52 2.08 3.62
CA HIS A 50 -2.66 1.37 4.54
C HIS A 50 -2.17 0.06 3.92
N PHE A 51 -0.91 0.05 3.51
CA PHE A 51 -0.24 -1.07 2.83
C PHE A 51 0.38 -2.09 3.83
N SER A 52 -0.39 -2.49 4.85
CA SER A 52 0.09 -3.43 5.88
C SER A 52 0.48 -4.77 5.27
N GLY A 53 1.72 -5.20 5.55
CA GLY A 53 2.25 -6.45 5.03
C GLY A 53 2.75 -6.34 3.60
N PHE A 54 2.93 -5.13 3.08
CA PHE A 54 3.74 -4.90 1.90
C PHE A 54 5.19 -5.31 2.15
N GLU A 55 5.78 -6.05 1.23
CA GLU A 55 7.17 -6.52 1.31
C GLU A 55 7.81 -6.43 -0.07
N LEU A 56 8.99 -5.83 -0.17
CA LEU A 56 9.80 -5.89 -1.38
C LEU A 56 10.54 -7.23 -1.36
N ILE A 57 10.45 -7.98 -2.45
CA ILE A 57 11.03 -9.33 -2.58
C ILE A 57 12.34 -9.26 -3.37
N SER A 58 12.32 -8.51 -4.47
CA SER A 58 13.48 -8.16 -5.28
C SER A 58 13.35 -6.72 -5.76
N GLU A 59 14.35 -6.19 -6.47
CA GLU A 59 14.27 -4.84 -7.03
C GLU A 59 13.05 -4.61 -7.93
N GLY A 60 12.56 -5.68 -8.57
CA GLY A 60 11.43 -5.65 -9.50
C GLY A 60 10.18 -6.37 -8.99
N GLU A 61 10.17 -6.88 -7.76
CA GLU A 61 9.09 -7.74 -7.27
C GLU A 61 8.68 -7.40 -5.84
N ALA A 62 7.38 -7.40 -5.59
CA ALA A 62 6.82 -7.13 -4.28
C ALA A 62 5.65 -8.07 -3.96
N GLU A 63 5.44 -8.34 -2.67
CA GLU A 63 4.16 -8.82 -2.15
C GLU A 63 3.35 -7.61 -1.66
N LEU A 64 2.18 -7.38 -2.25
CA LEU A 64 1.38 -6.19 -1.90
C LEU A 64 0.80 -6.25 -0.48
N CYS A 65 0.54 -7.46 0.03
CA CYS A 65 -0.05 -7.70 1.34
C CYS A 65 0.15 -9.17 1.76
N ASN A 66 1.03 -9.44 2.71
CA ASN A 66 1.26 -10.81 3.19
C ASN A 66 0.19 -11.33 4.17
N ARG A 67 -0.74 -10.46 4.62
CA ARG A 67 -1.72 -10.81 5.66
C ARG A 67 -3.03 -11.40 5.13
N LYS A 68 -3.42 -11.05 3.90
CA LYS A 68 -4.74 -11.38 3.30
C LYS A 68 -4.63 -11.34 1.77
N THR A 69 -5.37 -12.19 1.07
CA THR A 69 -5.55 -12.08 -0.39
C THR A 69 -6.35 -10.82 -0.72
N LEU A 70 -5.85 -10.02 -1.65
CA LEU A 70 -6.48 -8.81 -2.14
C LEU A 70 -7.45 -9.14 -3.27
N PRO A 71 -8.60 -8.46 -3.36
CA PRO A 71 -9.41 -8.50 -4.57
C PRO A 71 -8.73 -7.69 -5.68
N ALA A 72 -8.95 -8.08 -6.94
CA ALA A 72 -8.28 -7.50 -8.10
C ALA A 72 -8.39 -5.96 -8.20
N HIS A 73 -9.52 -5.38 -7.78
CA HIS A 73 -9.71 -3.92 -7.79
C HIS A 73 -8.81 -3.20 -6.77
N ALA A 74 -8.49 -3.84 -5.63
CA ALA A 74 -7.65 -3.26 -4.59
C ALA A 74 -6.19 -3.19 -5.01
N GLU A 75 -5.74 -4.11 -5.87
CA GLU A 75 -4.37 -4.12 -6.38
C GLU A 75 -4.04 -2.86 -7.17
N LYS A 76 -5.00 -2.30 -7.89
CA LYS A 76 -4.79 -1.08 -8.67
C LYS A 76 -4.43 0.13 -7.81
N ILE A 77 -4.90 0.18 -6.56
CA ILE A 77 -4.50 1.20 -5.57
C ILE A 77 -2.98 1.16 -5.36
N TYR A 78 -2.38 -0.03 -5.34
CA TYR A 78 -0.94 -0.21 -5.11
C TYR A 78 -0.08 0.31 -6.26
N THR A 79 -0.64 0.52 -7.46
CA THR A 79 0.12 1.00 -8.63
C THR A 79 0.85 2.32 -8.33
N ALA A 80 0.21 3.23 -7.59
CA ALA A 80 0.84 4.50 -7.20
C ALA A 80 2.05 4.28 -6.27
N TYR A 81 1.93 3.35 -5.32
CA TYR A 81 3.00 2.98 -4.40
C TYR A 81 4.15 2.28 -5.13
N LEU A 82 3.85 1.33 -6.03
CA LEU A 82 4.88 0.61 -6.78
C LEU A 82 5.72 1.57 -7.64
N ARG A 83 5.09 2.53 -8.33
CA ARG A 83 5.80 3.57 -9.10
C ARG A 83 6.69 4.45 -8.22
N ALA A 84 6.20 4.83 -7.04
CA ALA A 84 6.98 5.63 -6.09
C ALA A 84 8.19 4.84 -5.56
N ILE A 85 7.99 3.57 -5.21
CA ILE A 85 9.04 2.67 -4.72
C ILE A 85 10.09 2.44 -5.80
N GLU A 86 9.68 2.18 -7.03
CA GLU A 86 10.58 2.00 -8.17
C GLU A 86 11.47 3.24 -8.40
N LYS A 87 10.88 4.45 -8.30
CA LYS A 87 11.63 5.71 -8.37
C LYS A 87 12.64 5.84 -7.23
N VAL A 88 12.26 5.48 -6.00
CA VAL A 88 13.15 5.53 -4.84
C VAL A 88 14.27 4.50 -4.95
N ILE A 89 13.99 3.29 -5.41
CA ILE A 89 15.00 2.25 -5.70
C ILE A 89 16.04 2.80 -6.69
N ARG A 90 15.60 3.45 -7.77
CA ARG A 90 16.52 4.09 -8.74
C ARG A 90 17.40 5.16 -8.10
N GLN A 91 16.83 6.01 -7.24
CA GLN A 91 17.59 7.04 -6.53
C GLN A 91 18.63 6.46 -5.57
N ILE A 92 18.26 5.41 -4.84
CA ILE A 92 19.16 4.70 -3.93
C ILE A 92 20.31 4.05 -4.71
N LYS A 93 20.01 3.36 -5.82
CA LYS A 93 21.02 2.70 -6.66
C LYS A 93 22.01 3.67 -7.31
N ALA A 94 21.59 4.91 -7.56
CA ALA A 94 22.48 5.96 -8.07
C ALA A 94 23.57 6.37 -7.05
N VAL A 95 23.34 6.11 -5.75
CA VAL A 95 24.31 6.36 -4.67
C VAL A 95 25.07 5.09 -4.29
N ASP A 96 24.36 3.95 -4.20
CA ASP A 96 24.91 2.66 -3.81
C ASP A 96 24.15 1.52 -4.49
N ALA A 97 24.70 1.02 -5.59
CA ALA A 97 24.08 -0.03 -6.41
C ALA A 97 23.86 -1.36 -5.67
N GLY A 98 24.62 -1.63 -4.60
CA GLY A 98 24.49 -2.88 -3.83
C GLY A 98 23.58 -2.79 -2.61
N SER A 99 23.04 -1.61 -2.31
CA SER A 99 22.23 -1.37 -1.11
C SER A 99 20.95 -2.20 -1.06
N ILE A 100 20.16 -2.21 -2.14
CA ILE A 100 18.88 -2.92 -2.18
C ILE A 100 19.07 -4.43 -2.00
N PRO A 101 19.94 -5.12 -2.77
CA PRO A 101 20.20 -6.55 -2.56
C PRO A 101 20.61 -6.90 -1.12
N ARG A 102 21.40 -6.05 -0.44
CA ARG A 102 21.83 -6.29 0.95
C ARG A 102 20.71 -6.14 1.98
N MET A 103 19.67 -5.36 1.67
CA MET A 103 18.54 -5.11 2.57
C MET A 103 17.41 -6.13 2.42
N LEU A 104 17.35 -6.79 1.26
CA LEU A 104 16.29 -7.74 0.94
C LEU A 104 16.50 -9.07 1.67
N ARG A 105 15.40 -9.75 1.92
CA ARG A 105 15.38 -11.11 2.45
C ARG A 105 14.92 -12.04 1.35
N ASP A 106 15.64 -13.13 1.13
CA ASP A 106 15.23 -14.13 0.16
C ASP A 106 13.89 -14.77 0.58
N ARG A 107 12.94 -14.81 -0.37
CA ARG A 107 11.63 -15.42 -0.22
C ARG A 107 11.26 -16.12 -1.51
N GLU A 108 10.71 -17.32 -1.42
CA GLU A 108 10.19 -18.01 -2.60
C GLU A 108 8.86 -17.39 -3.06
N PRO A 109 8.73 -16.95 -4.33
CA PRO A 109 7.52 -16.31 -4.85
C PRO A 109 6.25 -17.17 -4.74
N LEU A 110 6.38 -18.50 -4.77
CA LEU A 110 5.26 -19.45 -4.69
C LEU A 110 4.52 -19.40 -3.34
N GLN A 111 5.13 -18.80 -2.32
CA GLN A 111 4.51 -18.64 -0.99
C GLN A 111 3.73 -17.32 -0.86
N LEU A 112 3.84 -16.42 -1.83
CA LEU A 112 3.31 -15.07 -1.77
C LEU A 112 1.85 -15.02 -2.25
N ARG A 113 1.00 -14.37 -1.47
CA ARG A 113 -0.45 -14.30 -1.73
C ARG A 113 -0.80 -13.24 -2.77
N ASN A 114 -0.04 -12.15 -2.77
CA ASN A 114 -0.31 -10.96 -3.59
C ASN A 114 0.95 -10.50 -4.32
N TYR A 115 1.64 -11.44 -4.97
CA TYR A 115 2.86 -11.18 -5.74
C TYR A 115 2.58 -10.25 -6.92
N ARG A 116 3.41 -9.23 -7.11
CA ARG A 116 3.37 -8.33 -8.28
C ARG A 116 4.79 -7.95 -8.70
N ARG A 117 4.96 -7.82 -10.02
CA ARG A 117 6.14 -7.17 -10.61
C ARG A 117 5.94 -5.66 -10.66
N LEU A 118 6.96 -4.91 -10.27
CA LEU A 118 7.10 -3.50 -10.55
C LEU A 118 7.39 -3.45 -12.06
N ARG A 119 6.37 -3.14 -12.87
CA ARG A 119 6.52 -3.12 -14.34
C ARG A 119 7.55 -2.08 -14.76
N GLU A 120 8.34 -2.40 -15.79
CA GLU A 120 9.04 -1.42 -16.63
C GLU A 120 8.06 -0.58 -17.45
#